data_AF-W9YQN1-F1
#
_entry.id   AF-W9YQN1-F1
#
_cell.length_a   1.000
_cell.length_b   1.000
_cell.length_c   1.000
_cell.angle_alpha   90.00
_cell.angle_beta   90.00
_cell.angle_gamma   90.00
#
_symmetry.space_group_name_H-M   'P 1'
#
loop_
_entity.id
_entity.type
_entity.pdbx_description
1 polymer ?
#
loop_
_entity_poly.entity_id
_entity_poly.type
_entity_poly.pdbx_seq_one_letter_code
_entity_poly.pdbx_strand_id
1 'polypeptide(L)'
;MAQVVKKKLVVAGGNGFLGSRICKSAVARGWDVNSRSGEPKWSSVTAESAPPPWSSSVTWAKGDILRPDTYTSHLKDAEAVVHTMGILLEADYKGVLQGKEGILSGLSRAFSTTKAGSSNNPMDRQPGEALGKGEKDGQITYELMNRDSAIALAQEAEREGAKTFVYVSAAAGAPMLPGRYITTKREAESIIANRMVKLRNIFFRPGFLYDDSRMFTLPIAASGMVGSTVNSMLGGSLTRIFGAAVEKPLKADLVAEAIVEAIADDSTKGVVDTKSIEALAAKAWRRTML
;
A
#
# COMPACT_ATOMS: atom_id res chain seq x y z
N MET A 1 12.10 -19.86 32.14
CA MET A 1 11.97 -20.02 30.68
C MET A 1 12.15 -18.66 30.05
N ALA A 2 13.11 -18.47 29.14
CA ALA A 2 13.30 -17.17 28.48
C ALA A 2 12.09 -16.88 27.59
N GLN A 3 11.45 -15.73 27.79
CA GLN A 3 10.32 -15.29 26.98
C GLN A 3 10.86 -14.93 25.58
N VAL A 4 10.46 -15.67 24.56
CA VAL A 4 10.86 -15.35 23.17
C VAL A 4 10.21 -14.01 22.80
N VAL A 5 11.02 -12.98 22.62
CA VAL A 5 10.55 -11.64 22.23
C VAL A 5 10.04 -11.73 20.79
N LYS A 6 8.72 -11.58 20.61
CA LYS A 6 8.09 -11.55 19.28
C LYS A 6 8.42 -10.25 18.58
N LYS A 7 8.73 -10.30 17.28
CA LYS A 7 8.83 -9.10 16.44
C LYS A 7 7.46 -8.42 16.40
N LYS A 8 7.40 -7.13 16.72
CA LYS A 8 6.18 -6.30 16.65
C LYS A 8 6.07 -5.63 15.29
N LEU A 9 5.00 -5.91 14.56
CA LEU A 9 4.68 -5.34 13.26
C LEU A 9 3.44 -4.44 13.36
N VAL A 10 3.55 -3.21 12.88
CA VAL A 10 2.39 -2.32 12.71
C VAL A 10 2.06 -2.16 11.23
N VAL A 11 0.80 -2.38 10.83
CA VAL A 11 0.35 -2.25 9.44
C VAL A 11 -0.72 -1.16 9.33
N ALA A 12 -0.35 -0.01 8.78
CA ALA A 12 -1.29 1.04 8.40
C ALA A 12 -1.97 0.65 7.07
N GLY A 13 -3.28 0.43 7.13
CA GLY A 13 -4.04 -0.17 6.03
C GLY A 13 -4.17 -1.70 6.11
N GLY A 14 -3.97 -2.30 7.27
CA GLY A 14 -4.06 -3.76 7.46
C GLY A 14 -5.46 -4.34 7.18
N ASN A 15 -6.51 -3.53 7.16
CA ASN A 15 -7.84 -3.95 6.71
C ASN A 15 -8.05 -3.97 5.18
N GLY A 16 -7.04 -3.56 4.42
CA GLY A 16 -7.08 -3.50 2.96
C GLY A 16 -6.68 -4.82 2.29
N PHE A 17 -6.68 -4.79 0.96
CA PHE A 17 -6.40 -5.96 0.13
C PHE A 17 -5.03 -6.60 0.38
N LEU A 18 -3.98 -5.78 0.28
CA LEU A 18 -2.61 -6.21 0.53
C LEU A 18 -2.31 -6.24 2.03
N GLY A 19 -2.76 -5.23 2.78
CA GLY A 19 -2.48 -5.12 4.22
C GLY A 19 -2.95 -6.33 5.03
N SER A 20 -4.13 -6.88 4.72
CA SER A 20 -4.65 -8.07 5.42
C SER A 20 -3.79 -9.31 5.15
N ARG A 21 -3.25 -9.45 3.94
CA ARG A 21 -2.33 -10.53 3.57
C ARG A 21 -0.96 -10.38 4.22
N ILE A 22 -0.48 -9.15 4.40
CA ILE A 22 0.73 -8.89 5.20
C ILE A 22 0.50 -9.31 6.65
N CYS A 23 -0.65 -8.95 7.24
CA CYS A 23 -1.01 -9.39 8.59
C CYS A 23 -1.03 -10.92 8.70
N LYS A 24 -1.70 -11.61 7.76
CA LYS A 24 -1.73 -13.08 7.66
C LYS A 24 -0.31 -13.67 7.61
N SER A 25 0.54 -13.15 6.72
CA SER A 25 1.91 -13.64 6.54
C SER A 25 2.78 -13.42 7.79
N ALA A 26 2.63 -12.28 8.47
CA ALA A 26 3.36 -11.98 9.70
C ALA A 26 2.88 -12.83 10.89
N VAL A 27 1.57 -13.09 11.02
CA VAL A 27 1.02 -14.02 12.02
C VAL A 27 1.60 -15.42 11.82
N ALA A 28 1.74 -15.88 10.57
CA ALA A 28 2.36 -17.18 10.27
C ALA A 28 3.85 -17.25 10.68
N ARG A 29 4.53 -16.10 10.84
CA ARG A 29 5.89 -16.01 11.42
C ARG A 29 5.92 -15.93 12.95
N GLY A 30 4.76 -15.97 13.61
CA GLY A 30 4.63 -15.82 15.06
C GLY A 30 4.86 -14.39 15.56
N TRP A 31 4.74 -13.39 14.68
CA TRP A 31 4.93 -11.98 15.04
C TRP A 31 3.72 -11.41 15.80
N ASP A 32 3.95 -10.37 16.58
CA ASP A 32 2.88 -9.58 17.19
C ASP A 32 2.40 -8.51 16.19
N VAL A 33 1.19 -8.68 15.66
CA VAL A 33 0.67 -7.89 14.54
C VAL A 33 -0.41 -6.92 15.00
N ASN A 34 -0.20 -5.63 14.74
CA ASN A 34 -1.12 -4.55 15.04
C ASN A 34 -1.56 -3.86 13.74
N SER A 35 -2.83 -3.96 13.39
CA SER A 35 -3.41 -3.29 12.22
C SER A 35 -4.06 -1.97 12.60
N ARG A 36 -3.78 -0.90 11.84
CA ARG A 36 -4.29 0.46 12.07
C ARG A 36 -5.29 0.88 11.00
N SER A 37 -6.45 0.23 11.02
CA SER A 37 -7.64 0.64 10.27
C SER A 37 -8.93 -0.02 10.74
N GLY A 38 -8.93 -0.66 11.93
CA GLY A 38 -10.02 -1.52 12.41
C GLY A 38 -10.06 -2.88 11.72
N GLU A 39 -11.03 -3.73 12.10
CA GLU A 39 -11.18 -5.06 11.50
C GLU A 39 -11.65 -4.98 10.04
N PRO A 40 -11.16 -5.85 9.13
CA PRO A 40 -11.61 -5.86 7.74
C PRO A 40 -13.08 -6.24 7.62
N LYS A 41 -13.76 -5.66 6.62
CA LYS A 41 -14.96 -6.27 6.06
C LYS A 41 -14.50 -7.46 5.22
N TRP A 42 -14.56 -8.67 5.76
CA TRP A 42 -13.97 -9.88 5.17
C TRP A 42 -14.39 -10.12 3.72
N SER A 43 -15.66 -9.91 3.40
CA SER A 43 -16.17 -10.00 2.01
C SER A 43 -15.50 -9.05 1.00
N SER A 44 -14.75 -8.03 1.45
CA SER A 44 -14.02 -7.09 0.60
C SER A 44 -12.53 -7.45 0.41
N VAL A 45 -12.02 -8.42 1.17
CA VAL A 45 -10.59 -8.80 1.20
C VAL A 45 -10.34 -10.30 0.98
N THR A 46 -11.34 -11.14 1.26
CA THR A 46 -11.33 -12.60 1.09
C THR A 46 -12.55 -13.06 0.30
N ALA A 47 -12.48 -14.27 -0.27
CA ALA A 47 -13.62 -14.89 -0.95
C ALA A 47 -14.77 -15.21 0.00
N GLU A 48 -14.44 -15.49 1.27
CA GLU A 48 -15.40 -15.78 2.32
C GLU A 48 -15.75 -14.52 3.12
N SER A 49 -16.98 -14.47 3.64
CA SER A 49 -17.45 -13.37 4.49
C SER A 49 -17.14 -13.58 5.97
N ALA A 50 -16.74 -14.80 6.37
CA ALA A 50 -16.38 -15.13 7.74
C ALA A 50 -14.92 -14.73 8.04
N PRO A 51 -14.60 -14.32 9.29
CA PRO A 51 -13.24 -14.06 9.71
C PRO A 51 -12.39 -15.34 9.63
N PRO A 52 -11.23 -15.33 8.95
CA PRO A 52 -10.36 -16.48 8.91
C PRO A 52 -9.70 -16.70 10.28
N PRO A 53 -9.34 -17.94 10.67
CA PRO A 53 -8.86 -18.24 12.03
C PRO A 53 -7.66 -17.41 12.50
N TRP A 54 -6.70 -17.13 11.59
CA TRP A 54 -5.52 -16.32 11.88
C TRP A 54 -5.82 -14.87 12.26
N SER A 55 -6.99 -14.35 11.89
CA SER A 55 -7.37 -12.95 12.15
C SER A 55 -7.53 -12.65 13.65
N SER A 56 -7.83 -13.66 14.46
CA SER A 56 -7.90 -13.57 15.92
C SER A 56 -6.53 -13.31 16.57
N SER A 57 -5.44 -13.60 15.87
CA SER A 57 -4.07 -13.34 16.29
C SER A 57 -3.59 -11.93 15.91
N VAL A 58 -4.45 -11.09 15.33
CA VAL A 58 -4.15 -9.71 14.95
C VAL A 58 -4.90 -8.75 15.85
N THR A 59 -4.19 -7.76 16.38
CA THR A 59 -4.82 -6.65 17.12
C THR A 59 -5.33 -5.61 16.12
N TRP A 60 -6.65 -5.56 15.94
CA TRP A 60 -7.32 -4.62 15.04
C TRP A 60 -7.65 -3.30 15.75
N ALA A 61 -6.67 -2.41 15.87
CA ALA A 61 -6.86 -1.12 16.53
C ALA A 61 -7.39 -0.06 15.54
N LYS A 62 -8.47 0.63 15.93
CA LYS A 62 -8.97 1.78 15.17
C LYS A 62 -7.91 2.88 15.17
N GLY A 63 -7.64 3.46 14.01
CA GLY A 63 -6.70 4.55 13.83
C GLY A 63 -7.02 5.29 12.56
N ASP A 64 -6.80 6.60 12.55
CA ASP A 64 -6.96 7.45 11.38
C ASP A 64 -5.58 7.95 10.97
N ILE A 65 -5.14 7.59 9.75
CA ILE A 65 -3.81 7.95 9.27
C ILE A 65 -3.59 9.46 9.15
N LEU A 66 -4.68 10.21 8.96
CA LEU A 66 -4.63 11.66 8.85
C LEU A 66 -4.56 12.31 10.23
N ARG A 67 -4.67 11.51 11.29
CA ARG A 67 -4.64 11.89 12.70
C ARG A 67 -3.63 11.04 13.50
N PRO A 68 -2.34 11.38 13.42
CA PRO A 68 -1.24 10.72 14.11
C PRO A 68 -1.40 10.52 15.62
N ASP A 69 -2.03 11.46 16.33
CA ASP A 69 -2.45 11.30 17.73
C ASP A 69 -3.24 10.01 17.99
N THR A 70 -4.02 9.56 17.00
CA THR A 70 -4.80 8.33 17.14
C THR A 70 -3.94 7.08 17.07
N TYR A 71 -2.69 7.14 16.56
CA TYR A 71 -1.91 5.94 16.29
C TYR A 71 -0.48 5.84 16.83
N THR A 72 0.16 6.96 17.20
CA THR A 72 1.56 7.01 17.65
C THR A 72 1.90 6.03 18.75
N SER A 73 1.06 5.90 19.78
CA SER A 73 1.27 5.00 20.92
C SER A 73 1.49 3.53 20.54
N HIS A 74 0.99 3.11 19.38
CA HIS A 74 1.15 1.74 18.89
C HIS A 74 2.46 1.53 18.13
N LEU A 75 3.13 2.60 17.68
CA LEU A 75 4.39 2.53 16.95
C LEU A 75 5.60 2.29 17.85
N LYS A 76 5.45 2.57 19.15
CA LYS A 76 6.52 2.43 20.13
C LYS A 76 7.22 1.08 20.04
N ASP A 77 8.54 1.13 19.88
CA ASP A 77 9.46 -0.01 19.81
C ASP A 77 9.08 -1.06 18.74
N ALA A 78 8.36 -0.66 17.70
CA ALA A 78 7.99 -1.56 16.61
C ALA A 78 9.23 -2.05 15.85
N GLU A 79 9.31 -3.35 15.58
CA GLU A 79 10.35 -3.90 14.71
C GLU A 79 10.19 -3.34 13.29
N ALA A 80 8.94 -3.25 12.83
CA ALA A 80 8.63 -2.66 11.55
C ALA A 80 7.25 -1.97 11.55
N VAL A 81 7.15 -0.91 10.76
CA VAL A 81 5.91 -0.21 10.42
C VAL A 81 5.73 -0.28 8.90
N VAL A 82 4.56 -0.71 8.45
CA VAL A 82 4.22 -0.88 7.04
C VAL A 82 3.09 0.08 6.67
N HIS A 83 3.30 0.86 5.62
CA HIS A 83 2.27 1.69 4.99
C HIS A 83 1.80 1.03 3.70
N THR A 84 0.57 0.51 3.69
CA THR A 84 -0.07 -0.07 2.49
C THR A 84 -1.18 0.80 1.93
N MET A 85 -1.31 2.03 2.40
CA MET A 85 -2.45 2.85 2.05
C MET A 85 -2.22 3.57 0.73
N GLY A 86 -3.33 3.73 0.00
CA GLY A 86 -3.35 4.48 -1.23
C GLY A 86 -4.71 4.42 -1.87
N ILE A 87 -5.01 5.44 -2.67
CA ILE A 87 -6.20 5.48 -3.50
C ILE A 87 -5.79 5.39 -4.96
N LEU A 88 -6.52 4.59 -5.73
CA LEU A 88 -6.32 4.51 -7.19
C LEU A 88 -7.09 5.60 -7.92
N LEU A 89 -8.22 6.06 -7.36
CA LEU A 89 -9.07 7.12 -7.90
C LEU A 89 -9.35 8.13 -6.79
N GLU A 90 -9.10 9.41 -7.06
CA GLU A 90 -9.52 10.52 -6.19
C GLU A 90 -11.06 10.56 -6.18
N ALA A 91 -11.66 10.91 -5.03
CA ALA A 91 -13.03 10.53 -4.66
C ALA A 91 -14.19 11.10 -5.52
N ASP A 92 -13.92 11.70 -6.68
CA ASP A 92 -14.93 12.30 -7.58
C ASP A 92 -15.88 11.29 -8.24
N TYR A 93 -15.65 9.99 -8.07
CA TYR A 93 -16.53 8.97 -8.66
C TYR A 93 -17.94 8.96 -8.05
N LYS A 94 -18.14 9.45 -6.81
CA LYS A 94 -19.46 9.47 -6.17
C LYS A 94 -20.43 10.48 -6.79
N GLY A 95 -19.94 11.62 -7.29
CA GLY A 95 -20.77 12.61 -8.01
C GLY A 95 -21.26 12.10 -9.36
N VAL A 96 -20.40 11.33 -10.05
CA VAL A 96 -20.71 10.62 -11.29
C VAL A 96 -21.74 9.51 -11.06
N LEU A 97 -21.57 8.69 -10.02
CA LEU A 97 -22.52 7.64 -9.66
C LEU A 97 -23.89 8.17 -9.19
N GLN A 98 -23.94 9.38 -8.62
CA GLN A 98 -25.18 10.02 -8.19
C GLN A 98 -25.88 10.80 -9.31
N GLY A 99 -25.34 10.81 -10.54
CA GLY A 99 -25.93 11.50 -11.69
C GLY A 99 -25.95 13.03 -11.56
N LYS A 100 -25.22 13.59 -10.60
CA LYS A 100 -25.18 15.05 -10.34
C LYS A 100 -24.19 15.77 -11.26
N GLU A 101 -23.27 15.04 -11.88
CA GLU A 101 -22.30 15.58 -12.83
C GLU A 101 -22.24 14.73 -14.10
N GLY A 102 -21.95 15.37 -15.24
CA GLY A 102 -21.70 14.66 -16.48
C GLY A 102 -20.49 13.74 -16.35
N ILE A 103 -20.57 12.53 -16.89
CA ILE A 103 -19.50 11.51 -16.84
C ILE A 103 -18.14 12.10 -17.29
N LEU A 104 -18.14 13.00 -18.27
CA LEU A 104 -16.94 13.67 -18.77
C LEU A 104 -16.33 14.68 -17.79
N SER A 105 -17.13 15.44 -17.03
CA SER A 105 -16.62 16.42 -16.06
C SER A 105 -16.10 15.77 -14.79
N GLY A 106 -16.72 14.67 -14.35
CA GLY A 106 -16.22 13.89 -13.21
C GLY A 106 -14.90 13.17 -13.53
N LEU A 107 -14.72 12.70 -14.77
CA LEU A 107 -13.44 12.17 -15.23
C LEU A 107 -12.40 13.29 -15.32
N SER A 108 -12.68 14.44 -15.96
CA SER A 108 -11.70 15.52 -16.08
C SER A 108 -11.21 16.06 -14.73
N ARG A 109 -12.08 16.09 -13.71
CA ARG A 109 -11.74 16.54 -12.35
C ARG A 109 -10.96 15.48 -11.55
N ALA A 110 -11.29 14.19 -11.72
CA ALA A 110 -10.51 13.06 -11.18
C ALA A 110 -9.10 12.93 -11.82
N PHE A 111 -8.93 13.43 -13.05
CA PHE A 111 -7.65 13.46 -13.77
C PHE A 111 -7.03 14.86 -13.87
N SER A 112 -7.49 15.84 -13.06
CA SER A 112 -6.88 17.18 -12.99
C SER A 112 -5.36 17.06 -12.76
N THR A 113 -4.55 17.97 -13.29
CA THR A 113 -3.10 17.99 -13.11
C THR A 113 -2.65 18.68 -11.81
N THR A 114 -3.56 19.34 -11.11
CA THR A 114 -3.30 20.03 -9.84
C THR A 114 -4.38 19.67 -8.82
N LYS A 115 -3.95 19.19 -7.64
CA LYS A 115 -4.78 18.85 -6.48
C LYS A 115 -4.04 19.20 -5.20
N ALA A 116 -4.77 19.59 -4.16
CA ALA A 116 -4.25 19.97 -2.86
C ALA A 116 -3.81 18.74 -2.05
N GLY A 117 -2.63 18.81 -1.43
CA GLY A 117 -2.19 17.88 -0.39
C GLY A 117 -2.69 18.29 0.99
N SER A 118 -1.95 17.88 2.03
CA SER A 118 -2.09 18.37 3.40
C SER A 118 -2.13 19.91 3.44
N SER A 119 -2.90 20.46 4.39
CA SER A 119 -3.05 21.92 4.54
C SER A 119 -1.73 22.62 4.89
N ASN A 120 -0.80 21.87 5.51
CA ASN A 120 0.58 22.28 5.81
C ASN A 120 1.57 21.31 5.17
N ASN A 121 2.81 21.74 4.93
CA ASN A 121 3.88 20.85 4.49
C ASN A 121 4.07 19.71 5.52
N PRO A 122 3.95 18.42 5.14
CA PRO A 122 4.07 17.32 6.07
C PRO A 122 5.39 17.31 6.86
N MET A 123 6.45 17.89 6.29
CA MET A 123 7.76 17.98 6.93
C MET A 123 7.82 18.92 8.13
N ASP A 124 6.97 19.95 8.16
CA ASP A 124 7.02 21.02 9.16
C ASP A 124 6.05 20.78 10.34
N ARG A 125 5.45 19.58 10.38
CA ARG A 125 4.47 19.18 11.38
C ARG A 125 5.05 19.03 12.78
N GLN A 126 4.28 19.46 13.76
CA GLN A 126 4.49 19.09 15.15
C GLN A 126 4.11 17.62 15.38
N PRO A 127 4.76 16.93 16.34
CA PRO A 127 4.39 15.57 16.73
C PRO A 127 2.90 15.43 17.05
N GLY A 128 2.25 14.45 16.42
CA GLY A 128 0.83 14.17 16.67
C GLY A 128 -0.17 15.15 16.00
N GLU A 129 0.30 16.20 15.32
CA GLU A 129 -0.57 17.15 14.60
C GLU A 129 -1.45 16.40 13.57
N ALA A 130 -2.56 16.96 13.08
CA ALA A 130 -3.33 16.35 11.98
C ALA A 130 -2.82 16.81 10.60
N LEU A 131 -3.08 16.04 9.53
CA LEU A 131 -2.65 16.37 8.16
C LEU A 131 -3.65 17.31 7.42
N GLY A 132 -4.77 17.68 8.04
CA GLY A 132 -5.83 18.44 7.37
C GLY A 132 -6.71 17.57 6.44
N LYS A 133 -7.62 18.21 5.69
CA LYS A 133 -8.70 17.54 4.94
C LYS A 133 -8.49 17.40 3.42
N GLY A 134 -7.29 17.68 2.90
CA GLY A 134 -7.07 17.69 1.44
C GLY A 134 -7.77 18.88 0.80
N GLU A 135 -8.55 18.65 -0.26
CA GLU A 135 -9.31 19.69 -0.94
C GLU A 135 -10.38 20.34 -0.04
N LYS A 136 -10.82 21.56 -0.40
CA LYS A 136 -11.80 22.34 0.39
C LYS A 136 -13.15 21.64 0.57
N ASP A 137 -13.47 20.70 -0.31
CA ASP A 137 -14.68 19.86 -0.29
C ASP A 137 -14.52 18.56 0.51
N GLY A 138 -13.33 18.30 1.06
CA GLY A 138 -12.99 17.06 1.78
C GLY A 138 -12.62 15.89 0.86
N GLN A 139 -12.34 16.14 -0.43
CA GLN A 139 -11.85 15.12 -1.34
C GLN A 139 -10.44 14.66 -0.92
N ILE A 140 -10.30 13.35 -0.75
CA ILE A 140 -9.00 12.71 -0.52
C ILE A 140 -8.24 12.66 -1.85
N THR A 141 -7.05 13.26 -1.85
CA THR A 141 -6.16 13.38 -3.01
C THR A 141 -5.01 12.37 -2.95
N TYR A 142 -4.34 12.16 -4.09
CA TYR A 142 -3.13 11.32 -4.12
C TYR A 142 -2.02 11.91 -3.24
N GLU A 143 -1.86 13.23 -3.26
CA GLU A 143 -0.89 13.98 -2.47
C GLU A 143 -1.12 13.70 -0.97
N LEU A 144 -2.36 13.85 -0.49
CA LEU A 144 -2.68 13.62 0.91
C LEU A 144 -2.53 12.13 1.31
N MET A 145 -3.16 11.23 0.56
CA MET A 145 -3.25 9.83 0.95
C MET A 145 -1.98 9.03 0.64
N ASN A 146 -1.40 9.21 -0.54
CA ASN A 146 -0.24 8.42 -0.94
C ASN A 146 1.05 9.02 -0.36
N ARG A 147 1.24 10.34 -0.45
CA ARG A 147 2.49 10.99 -0.09
C ARG A 147 2.51 11.45 1.37
N ASP A 148 1.59 12.34 1.73
CA ASP A 148 1.66 13.06 3.00
C ASP A 148 1.41 12.12 4.18
N SER A 149 0.43 11.22 4.06
CA SER A 149 0.15 10.21 5.10
C SER A 149 1.30 9.23 5.31
N ALA A 150 2.05 8.90 4.25
CA ALA A 150 3.22 8.03 4.33
C ALA A 150 4.38 8.73 5.03
N ILE A 151 4.62 10.00 4.70
CA ILE A 151 5.64 10.83 5.35
C ILE A 151 5.32 10.99 6.84
N ALA A 152 4.08 11.33 7.18
CA ALA A 152 3.67 11.51 8.57
C ALA A 152 3.80 10.21 9.38
N LEU A 153 3.40 9.07 8.82
CA LEU A 153 3.59 7.79 9.50
C LEU A 153 5.08 7.47 9.70
N ALA A 154 5.93 7.75 8.70
CA ALA A 154 7.37 7.51 8.82
C ALA A 154 8.02 8.43 9.87
N GLN A 155 7.63 9.70 9.94
CA GLN A 155 8.07 10.63 10.99
C GLN A 155 7.74 10.12 12.38
N GLU A 156 6.48 9.72 12.60
CA GLU A 156 6.09 9.21 13.91
C GLU A 156 6.71 7.83 14.21
N ALA A 157 6.88 6.97 13.21
CA ALA A 157 7.58 5.69 13.38
C ALA A 157 9.04 5.91 13.82
N GLU A 158 9.75 6.85 13.21
CA GLU A 158 11.12 7.19 13.61
C GLU A 158 11.17 7.78 15.02
N ARG A 159 10.24 8.68 15.37
CA ARG A 159 10.16 9.31 16.69
C ARG A 159 9.89 8.29 17.80
N GLU A 160 9.01 7.32 17.53
CA GLU A 160 8.62 6.27 18.48
C GLU A 160 9.61 5.09 18.50
N GLY A 161 10.75 5.20 17.82
CA GLY A 161 11.84 4.23 17.89
C GLY A 161 11.60 2.95 17.07
N ALA A 162 10.75 3.00 16.05
CA ALA A 162 10.63 1.88 15.12
C ALA A 162 11.96 1.63 14.39
N LYS A 163 12.26 0.38 14.04
CA LYS A 163 13.54 0.03 13.39
C LYS A 163 13.46 0.06 11.87
N THR A 164 12.37 -0.44 11.30
CA THR A 164 12.18 -0.60 9.86
C THR A 164 10.91 0.09 9.42
N PHE A 165 10.96 0.82 8.31
CA PHE A 165 9.78 1.39 7.68
C PHE A 165 9.62 0.83 6.27
N VAL A 166 8.45 0.26 5.97
CA VAL A 166 8.12 -0.28 4.66
C VAL A 166 7.02 0.56 4.04
N TYR A 167 7.27 1.05 2.83
CA TYR A 167 6.28 1.78 2.06
C TYR A 167 5.92 1.01 0.79
N VAL A 168 4.62 0.74 0.60
CA VAL A 168 4.11 0.14 -0.63
C VAL A 168 3.85 1.23 -1.65
N SER A 169 4.78 1.34 -2.58
CA SER A 169 4.73 2.18 -3.77
C SER A 169 4.09 1.41 -4.94
N ALA A 170 4.47 1.74 -6.17
CA ALA A 170 4.07 1.03 -7.38
C ALA A 170 5.23 1.02 -8.40
N ALA A 171 5.26 0.00 -9.26
CA ALA A 171 6.08 0.01 -10.47
C ALA A 171 5.54 1.04 -11.46
N ALA A 172 6.43 1.62 -12.27
CA ALA A 172 6.00 2.38 -13.45
C ALA A 172 5.48 1.38 -14.50
N GLY A 173 4.50 1.77 -15.33
CA GLY A 173 4.00 0.90 -16.42
C GLY A 173 2.81 0.01 -16.04
N ALA A 174 2.19 0.19 -14.88
CA ALA A 174 0.87 -0.38 -14.63
C ALA A 174 -0.17 0.30 -15.54
N PRO A 175 -0.99 -0.47 -16.29
CA PRO A 175 -1.99 0.08 -17.20
C PRO A 175 -2.93 1.07 -16.52
N MET A 176 -3.28 2.15 -17.23
CA MET A 176 -4.38 3.07 -16.84
C MET A 176 -4.16 3.90 -15.56
N LEU A 177 -2.96 3.90 -14.97
CA LEU A 177 -2.68 4.73 -13.78
C LEU A 177 -2.28 6.17 -14.17
N PRO A 178 -2.85 7.22 -13.52
CA PRO A 178 -2.41 8.59 -13.73
C PRO A 178 -0.93 8.79 -13.39
N GLY A 179 -0.22 9.62 -14.15
CA GLY A 179 1.15 10.00 -13.82
C GLY A 179 1.29 10.60 -12.40
N ARG A 180 0.28 11.34 -11.94
CA ARG A 180 0.21 11.88 -10.56
C ARG A 180 0.21 10.80 -9.47
N TYR A 181 -0.41 9.65 -9.74
CA TYR A 181 -0.40 8.53 -8.81
C TYR A 181 1.01 8.00 -8.58
N ILE A 182 1.79 7.79 -9.65
CA ILE A 182 3.16 7.29 -9.56
C ILE A 182 4.11 8.34 -8.97
N THR A 183 4.00 9.59 -9.43
CA THR A 183 4.88 10.69 -8.97
C THR A 183 4.72 10.97 -7.48
N THR A 184 3.48 11.06 -6.96
CA THR A 184 3.24 11.23 -5.51
C THR A 184 3.83 10.08 -4.69
N LYS A 185 3.73 8.83 -5.17
CA LYS A 185 4.37 7.68 -4.53
C LYS A 185 5.90 7.78 -4.55
N ARG A 186 6.51 8.23 -5.65
CA ARG A 186 7.97 8.44 -5.77
C ARG A 186 8.49 9.61 -4.91
N GLU A 187 7.71 10.67 -4.77
CA GLU A 187 8.01 11.79 -3.87
C GLU A 187 8.07 11.30 -2.42
N ALA A 188 7.10 10.48 -2.00
CA ALA A 188 7.09 9.89 -0.67
C ALA A 188 8.36 9.06 -0.40
N GLU A 189 8.74 8.18 -1.35
CA GLU A 189 9.97 7.39 -1.24
C GLU A 189 11.20 8.29 -1.06
N SER A 190 11.34 9.30 -1.91
CA SER A 190 12.49 10.22 -1.88
C SER A 190 12.56 10.99 -0.57
N ILE A 191 11.43 11.50 -0.08
CA ILE A 191 11.39 12.25 1.18
C ILE A 191 11.71 11.34 2.36
N ILE A 192 11.10 10.17 2.44
CA ILE A 192 11.31 9.21 3.53
C ILE A 192 12.77 8.75 3.55
N ALA A 193 13.33 8.39 2.39
CA ALA A 193 14.73 7.94 2.29
C ALA A 193 15.73 9.00 2.76
N ASN A 194 15.48 10.27 2.43
CA ASN A 194 16.40 11.37 2.72
C ASN A 194 16.23 11.98 4.10
N ARG A 195 15.06 11.81 4.74
CA ARG A 195 14.72 12.48 6.00
C ARG A 195 14.60 11.53 7.18
N MET A 196 14.14 10.30 6.97
CA MET A 196 13.95 9.30 8.03
C MET A 196 15.15 8.37 8.10
N VAL A 197 16.32 8.94 8.42
CA VAL A 197 17.61 8.25 8.32
C VAL A 197 17.88 7.28 9.46
N LYS A 198 17.12 7.34 10.57
CA LYS A 198 17.22 6.36 11.66
C LYS A 198 16.42 5.10 11.36
N LEU A 199 15.49 5.15 10.39
CA LEU A 199 14.75 4.00 9.91
C LEU A 199 15.53 3.24 8.84
N ARG A 200 15.48 1.91 8.90
CA ARG A 200 15.75 1.07 7.74
C ARG A 200 14.56 1.15 6.79
N ASN A 201 14.69 1.98 5.75
CA ASN A 201 13.61 2.21 4.78
C ASN A 201 13.61 1.16 3.67
N ILE A 202 12.44 0.57 3.37
CA ILE A 202 12.23 -0.40 2.28
C ILE A 202 11.05 0.06 1.43
N PHE A 203 11.25 0.17 0.12
CA PHE A 203 10.26 0.70 -0.82
C PHE A 203 9.84 -0.37 -1.83
N PHE A 204 8.70 -1.01 -1.60
CA PHE A 204 8.16 -2.04 -2.50
C PHE A 204 7.49 -1.39 -3.70
N ARG A 205 7.88 -1.77 -4.91
CA ARG A 205 7.32 -1.28 -6.18
C ARG A 205 6.65 -2.42 -6.95
N PRO A 206 5.53 -2.99 -6.44
CA PRO A 206 4.84 -4.04 -7.15
C PRO A 206 4.19 -3.52 -8.44
N GLY A 207 4.02 -4.43 -9.41
CA GLY A 207 3.10 -4.23 -10.53
C GLY A 207 1.64 -4.36 -10.10
N PHE A 208 0.75 -4.68 -11.04
CA PHE A 208 -0.66 -4.89 -10.72
C PHE A 208 -0.85 -6.08 -9.76
N LEU A 209 -1.59 -5.87 -8.67
CA LEU A 209 -1.88 -6.92 -7.69
C LEU A 209 -3.21 -7.58 -8.00
N TYR A 210 -3.23 -8.91 -8.05
CA TYR A 210 -4.46 -9.68 -8.27
C TYR A 210 -4.63 -10.80 -7.24
N ASP A 211 -5.86 -11.30 -7.16
CA ASP A 211 -6.24 -12.44 -6.36
C ASP A 211 -7.53 -13.05 -6.92
N ASP A 212 -7.73 -14.34 -6.69
CA ASP A 212 -8.88 -15.09 -7.20
C ASP A 212 -10.22 -14.65 -6.54
N SER A 213 -10.17 -14.02 -5.35
CA SER A 213 -11.34 -13.46 -4.66
C SER A 213 -11.86 -12.14 -5.23
N ARG A 214 -11.13 -11.50 -6.15
CA ARG A 214 -11.54 -10.23 -6.77
C ARG A 214 -11.95 -10.43 -8.24
N MET A 215 -13.25 -10.63 -8.45
CA MET A 215 -13.85 -10.76 -9.79
C MET A 215 -13.50 -9.59 -10.74
N PHE A 216 -13.25 -8.38 -10.22
CA PHE A 216 -12.88 -7.23 -11.05
C PHE A 216 -11.39 -7.21 -11.46
N THR A 217 -10.49 -7.84 -10.72
CA THR A 217 -9.05 -7.87 -11.06
C THR A 217 -8.70 -8.98 -12.06
N LEU A 218 -9.52 -10.02 -12.15
CA LEU A 218 -9.32 -11.16 -13.05
C LEU A 218 -9.32 -10.78 -14.54
N PRO A 219 -10.25 -9.95 -15.07
CA PRO A 219 -10.20 -9.51 -16.46
C PRO A 219 -8.93 -8.72 -16.82
N ILE A 220 -8.44 -7.90 -15.87
CA ILE A 220 -7.22 -7.09 -16.05
C ILE A 220 -5.98 -7.99 -16.02
N ALA A 221 -5.90 -8.92 -15.06
CA ALA A 221 -4.81 -9.90 -14.98
C ALA A 221 -4.79 -10.84 -16.21
N ALA A 222 -5.96 -11.27 -16.69
CA ALA A 222 -6.09 -12.06 -17.90
C ALA A 222 -5.61 -11.29 -19.14
N SER A 223 -5.91 -9.98 -19.25
CA SER A 223 -5.40 -9.15 -20.35
C SER A 223 -3.86 -8.98 -20.35
N GLY A 224 -3.21 -9.09 -19.18
CA GLY A 224 -1.75 -9.08 -19.05
C GLY A 224 -1.07 -10.44 -19.26
N MET A 225 -1.77 -11.55 -19.00
CA MET A 225 -1.24 -12.91 -19.23
C MET A 225 -1.35 -13.38 -20.68
N VAL A 226 -2.25 -12.80 -21.48
CA VAL A 226 -2.43 -13.13 -22.90
C VAL A 226 -1.59 -12.18 -23.77
N GLY A 227 -0.27 -12.27 -23.62
CA GLY A 227 0.71 -11.42 -24.34
C GLY A 227 0.75 -11.62 -25.87
N SER A 228 0.03 -12.59 -26.44
CA SER A 228 0.07 -12.87 -27.89
C SER A 228 -1.29 -12.84 -28.60
N THR A 229 -2.42 -12.81 -27.90
CA THR A 229 -3.76 -12.93 -28.53
C THR A 229 -4.64 -11.69 -28.40
N VAL A 230 -4.27 -10.69 -27.58
CA VAL A 230 -5.07 -9.47 -27.42
C VAL A 230 -4.79 -8.43 -28.53
N ASN A 231 -3.63 -8.51 -29.18
CA ASN A 231 -3.24 -7.56 -30.24
C ASN A 231 -4.17 -7.64 -31.48
N SER A 232 -4.72 -8.82 -31.78
CA SER A 232 -5.66 -9.04 -32.88
C SER A 232 -7.10 -8.64 -32.55
N MET A 233 -7.47 -8.57 -31.27
CA MET A 233 -8.84 -8.31 -30.84
C MET A 233 -9.13 -6.82 -30.56
N LEU A 234 -8.10 -6.01 -30.28
CA LEU A 234 -8.23 -4.59 -29.90
C LEU A 234 -7.45 -3.61 -30.81
N GLY A 235 -7.25 -3.97 -32.08
CA GLY A 235 -6.94 -3.02 -33.15
C GLY A 235 -5.71 -2.12 -32.92
N GLY A 236 -4.59 -2.68 -32.45
CA GLY A 236 -3.28 -2.01 -32.45
C GLY A 236 -3.16 -0.73 -31.60
N SER A 237 -4.16 -0.38 -30.80
CA SER A 237 -4.18 0.88 -30.02
C SER A 237 -3.63 0.73 -28.59
N LEU A 238 -3.41 -0.50 -28.11
CA LEU A 238 -2.86 -0.75 -26.77
C LEU A 238 -1.38 -0.33 -26.66
N THR A 239 -0.55 -0.51 -27.67
CA THR A 239 0.88 -0.14 -27.59
C THR A 239 1.11 1.35 -27.31
N ARG A 240 0.17 2.24 -27.67
CA ARG A 240 0.23 3.68 -27.39
C ARG A 240 -0.21 4.03 -25.95
N ILE A 241 -1.11 3.25 -25.36
CA ILE A 241 -1.63 3.47 -23.99
C ILE A 241 -0.76 2.76 -22.94
N PHE A 242 -0.17 1.63 -23.30
CA PHE A 242 0.51 0.73 -22.36
C PHE A 242 2.04 0.87 -22.38
N GLY A 243 2.62 1.53 -23.38
CA GLY A 243 4.08 1.53 -23.58
C GLY A 243 4.62 0.11 -23.79
N ALA A 244 5.91 -0.02 -24.10
CA ALA A 244 6.53 -1.32 -24.36
C ALA A 244 6.81 -2.17 -23.11
N ALA A 245 6.38 -1.73 -21.92
CA ALA A 245 6.72 -2.36 -20.64
C ALA A 245 5.49 -2.45 -19.73
N VAL A 246 4.66 -3.47 -19.96
CA VAL A 246 3.62 -3.87 -19.02
C VAL A 246 4.27 -4.70 -17.93
N GLU A 247 4.29 -4.16 -16.71
CA GLU A 247 4.86 -4.85 -15.57
C GLU A 247 4.03 -6.09 -15.21
N LYS A 248 4.71 -7.22 -14.93
CA LYS A 248 4.04 -8.50 -14.64
C LYS A 248 3.08 -8.36 -13.45
N PRO A 249 1.80 -8.79 -13.59
CA PRO A 249 0.88 -8.88 -12.46
C PRO A 249 1.37 -9.87 -11.40
N LEU A 250 1.27 -9.51 -10.12
CA LEU A 250 1.70 -10.32 -8.99
C LEU A 250 0.51 -10.70 -8.09
N LYS A 251 0.53 -11.92 -7.56
CA LYS A 251 -0.45 -12.33 -6.53
C LYS A 251 -0.23 -11.49 -5.28
N ALA A 252 -1.32 -11.02 -4.66
CA ALA A 252 -1.21 -10.20 -3.46
C ALA A 252 -0.56 -10.96 -2.29
N ASP A 253 -0.83 -12.27 -2.13
CA ASP A 253 -0.18 -13.10 -1.11
C ASP A 253 1.34 -13.20 -1.33
N LEU A 254 1.79 -13.31 -2.59
CA LEU A 254 3.21 -13.34 -2.95
C LEU A 254 3.91 -12.04 -2.52
N VAL A 255 3.30 -10.89 -2.80
CA VAL A 255 3.86 -9.60 -2.39
C VAL A 255 3.87 -9.45 -0.86
N ALA A 256 2.83 -9.93 -0.18
CA ALA A 256 2.79 -9.91 1.27
C ALA A 256 3.90 -10.77 1.91
N GLU A 257 4.13 -11.98 1.40
CA GLU A 257 5.22 -12.85 1.83
C GLU A 257 6.59 -12.23 1.60
N ALA A 258 6.79 -11.59 0.45
CA ALA A 258 8.03 -10.87 0.14
C ALA A 258 8.28 -9.70 1.11
N ILE A 259 7.23 -8.94 1.50
CA ILE A 259 7.34 -7.85 2.48
C ILE A 259 7.77 -8.38 3.85
N VAL A 260 7.12 -9.45 4.33
CA VAL A 260 7.47 -10.05 5.63
C VAL A 260 8.88 -10.63 5.60
N GLU A 261 9.30 -11.24 4.49
CA GLU A 261 10.67 -11.72 4.32
C GLU A 261 11.69 -10.58 4.29
N ALA A 262 11.41 -9.48 3.60
CA ALA A 262 12.27 -8.30 3.58
C ALA A 262 12.42 -7.66 4.97
N ILE A 263 11.36 -7.65 5.77
CA ILE A 263 11.43 -7.17 7.16
C ILE A 263 12.30 -8.11 8.00
N ALA A 264 12.18 -9.42 7.80
CA ALA A 264 12.97 -10.42 8.52
C ALA A 264 14.45 -10.44 8.09
N ASP A 265 14.74 -10.05 6.85
CA ASP A 265 16.08 -9.98 6.29
C ASP A 265 16.69 -8.60 6.52
N ASP A 266 17.56 -8.50 7.53
CA ASP A 266 18.22 -7.25 7.95
C ASP A 266 19.07 -6.60 6.83
N SER A 267 19.42 -7.35 5.78
CA SER A 267 20.16 -6.82 4.62
C SER A 267 19.29 -6.05 3.63
N THR A 268 17.97 -6.26 3.65
CA THR A 268 17.06 -5.62 2.70
C THR A 268 16.86 -4.15 3.07
N LYS A 269 17.18 -3.25 2.14
CA LYS A 269 17.00 -1.79 2.27
C LYS A 269 16.82 -1.15 0.90
N GLY A 270 16.17 0.01 0.86
CA GLY A 270 15.96 0.76 -0.37
C GLY A 270 14.86 0.16 -1.25
N VAL A 271 14.99 0.33 -2.56
CA VAL A 271 13.97 -0.06 -3.53
C VAL A 271 13.95 -1.57 -3.75
N VAL A 272 12.75 -2.15 -3.68
CA VAL A 272 12.47 -3.55 -4.03
C VAL A 272 11.55 -3.55 -5.25
N ASP A 273 12.14 -3.84 -6.41
CA ASP A 273 11.41 -3.97 -7.69
C ASP A 273 10.70 -5.33 -7.81
N THR A 274 9.94 -5.51 -8.89
CA THR A 274 9.15 -6.73 -9.12
C THR A 274 9.98 -8.00 -9.13
N LYS A 275 11.17 -7.99 -9.73
CA LYS A 275 12.09 -9.13 -9.73
C LYS A 275 12.56 -9.47 -8.32
N SER A 276 12.92 -8.45 -7.53
CA SER A 276 13.33 -8.61 -6.15
C SER A 276 12.19 -9.11 -5.26
N ILE A 277 10.96 -8.66 -5.52
CA ILE A 277 9.74 -9.17 -4.86
C ILE A 277 9.60 -10.68 -5.08
N GLU A 278 9.71 -11.14 -6.33
CA GLU A 278 9.61 -12.58 -6.65
C GLU A 278 10.74 -13.39 -5.98
N ALA A 279 11.96 -12.85 -5.95
CA ALA A 279 13.09 -13.50 -5.28
C ALA A 279 12.89 -13.62 -3.76
N LEU A 280 12.39 -12.58 -3.10
CA LEU A 280 12.07 -12.57 -1.68
C LEU A 280 10.92 -13.54 -1.35
N ALA A 281 9.87 -13.57 -2.18
CA ALA A 281 8.79 -14.53 -2.01
C ALA A 281 9.27 -15.99 -2.17
N ALA A 282 10.12 -16.26 -3.16
CA ALA A 282 10.73 -17.58 -3.32
C ALA A 282 11.60 -17.98 -2.11
N LYS A 283 12.32 -17.01 -1.51
CA LYS A 283 13.07 -17.21 -0.27
C LYS A 283 12.14 -17.51 0.91
N ALA A 284 11.03 -16.80 1.03
CA ALA A 284 10.02 -17.04 2.06
C ALA A 284 9.43 -18.46 1.96
N TRP A 285 9.04 -18.87 0.75
CA TRP A 285 8.49 -20.19 0.47
C TRP A 285 9.46 -21.33 0.82
N ARG A 286 10.73 -21.22 0.40
CA ARG A 286 11.75 -22.23 0.75
C ARG A 286 11.92 -22.39 2.26
N ARG A 287 11.76 -21.32 3.04
CA ARG A 287 11.85 -21.39 4.51
C ARG A 287 10.69 -22.17 5.13
N THR A 288 9.51 -22.15 4.52
CA THR A 288 8.35 -22.90 5.04
C THR A 288 8.40 -24.40 4.72
N MET A 289 9.30 -24.82 3.84
CA MET A 289 9.50 -26.23 3.48
C MET A 289 10.60 -26.95 4.28
N LEU A 290 11.38 -26.19 5.07
CA LEU A 290 12.47 -26.69 5.92
C LEU A 290 12.00 -26.68 7.38
#